data_AF-A0A125SNR9-F1
#
_entry.id   AF-A0A125SNR9-F1
#
_cell.length_a   1.000
_cell.length_b   1.000
_cell.length_c   1.000
_cell.angle_alpha   90.00
_cell.angle_beta   90.00
_cell.angle_gamma   90.00
#
_symmetry.space_group_name_H-M   'P 1'
#
loop_
_entity.id
_entity.type
_entity.pdbx_description
1 polymer ?
#
loop_
_entity_poly.entity_id
_entity_poly.type
_entity_poly.pdbx_seq_one_letter_code
_entity_poly.pdbx_strand_id
1 'polypeptide(L)'
;MRIDPSAIPLFENPSNLNQKELHVLSTGAHSRVSATWLAVLANIALLPLPVFANCTASGTATSCDTSAPSPWQTTIGTGPTAATGSSVLVGPNAQVILGDATAIALADNANITVQSGALVQNSARTSGGTYGTGGNTIDFRNNGTLTVQQGGSVISAGTQGSAEAANPEGAGNTIVNNGTIRGINSAAIWFQNTSGLNTVINNATGVIQAPSNVIGSSGNGAVDFTNRGQVIGNLIFAGGNDTLRLYTGSSISGNFNGGGGNNTIFLSGEGTATLPGNMVNFSSLIKNDTGFWTLSGTVTGVTIADVQQGTLALTGNNTNYTGKVLVEPAGILQARAQSLPPGVTDNGLVRFAQPDDGTYAGSLSGTGAVEKTGAGVLTLAPAVAGGNTYSGGTTITQGTVAIGADNALGAANGGITFNGGTLRFNQSVDLAGTRPVSINAPGGTIDTQGFSSTVAQGISGPGALTKAGSGTLAMTGANTYAGGTTIAAGTLQLGAGGLAGASRVM
;
A
#
# COMPACT_ATOMS: atom_id res chain seq x y z
N MET A 1 27.08 -29.22 -47.80
CA MET A 1 26.78 -30.67 -47.78
C MET A 1 25.29 -30.80 -47.47
N ARG A 2 24.53 -31.40 -48.40
CA ARG A 2 23.06 -31.57 -48.38
C ARG A 2 22.63 -32.73 -47.48
N ILE A 3 21.31 -32.78 -47.21
CA ILE A 3 20.36 -33.90 -46.94
C ILE A 3 19.61 -33.63 -45.63
N ASP A 4 18.29 -33.80 -45.46
CA ASP A 4 17.06 -33.93 -46.29
C ASP A 4 15.89 -34.06 -45.29
N PRO A 5 14.78 -33.32 -45.42
CA PRO A 5 13.57 -33.47 -44.60
C PRO A 5 12.59 -34.49 -45.18
N SER A 6 12.24 -35.54 -44.43
CA SER A 6 11.03 -36.34 -44.72
C SER A 6 10.45 -37.03 -43.48
N ALA A 7 9.11 -37.04 -43.47
CA ALA A 7 8.17 -37.88 -42.69
C ALA A 7 7.63 -37.38 -41.32
N ILE A 8 6.60 -36.53 -41.40
CA ILE A 8 5.39 -36.52 -40.55
C ILE A 8 4.61 -37.84 -40.93
N PRO A 9 3.82 -38.57 -40.09
CA PRO A 9 2.71 -37.95 -39.35
C PRO A 9 2.04 -38.69 -38.14
N LEU A 10 0.98 -38.03 -37.63
CA LEU A 10 -0.29 -38.51 -37.04
C LEU A 10 -0.46 -38.57 -35.51
N PHE A 11 -1.56 -37.90 -35.11
CA PHE A 11 -2.26 -37.96 -33.83
C PHE A 11 -2.96 -39.33 -33.63
N GLU A 12 -2.86 -39.90 -32.43
CA GLU A 12 -3.90 -40.78 -31.86
C GLU A 12 -4.12 -40.50 -30.34
N ASN A 13 -5.36 -40.12 -30.04
CA ASN A 13 -6.22 -40.32 -28.86
C ASN A 13 -5.63 -40.60 -27.44
N PRO A 14 -5.96 -39.80 -26.38
CA PRO A 14 -5.62 -40.12 -25.00
C PRO A 14 -6.75 -40.92 -24.32
N SER A 15 -6.53 -42.20 -24.08
CA SER A 15 -7.27 -42.93 -23.04
C SER A 15 -6.31 -43.85 -22.29
N ASN A 16 -6.39 -43.79 -20.95
CA ASN A 16 -5.66 -44.58 -19.95
C ASN A 16 -4.32 -44.03 -19.44
N LEU A 17 -4.38 -43.09 -18.49
CA LEU A 17 -3.34 -42.88 -17.49
C LEU A 17 -3.85 -43.37 -16.14
N ASN A 18 -3.43 -44.57 -15.72
CA ASN A 18 -3.51 -45.00 -14.32
C ASN A 18 -2.12 -45.37 -13.82
N GLN A 19 -1.82 -44.82 -12.63
CA GLN A 19 -0.79 -45.20 -11.66
C GLN A 19 0.68 -45.04 -12.04
N LYS A 20 1.31 -44.02 -11.44
CA LYS A 20 2.75 -43.90 -11.27
C LYS A 20 3.07 -44.03 -9.78
N GLU A 21 3.74 -45.12 -9.41
CA GLU A 21 4.26 -45.40 -8.07
C GLU A 21 5.36 -44.39 -7.70
N LEU A 22 5.31 -43.89 -6.46
CA LEU A 22 6.31 -43.00 -5.87
C LEU A 22 7.18 -43.82 -4.91
N HIS A 23 8.43 -44.08 -5.30
CA HIS A 23 9.45 -44.71 -4.46
C HIS A 23 10.04 -43.65 -3.51
N VAL A 24 9.91 -43.82 -2.19
CA VAL A 24 10.53 -42.98 -1.16
C VAL A 24 11.62 -43.76 -0.44
N LEU A 25 12.85 -43.24 -0.44
CA LEU A 25 13.96 -43.69 0.40
C LEU A 25 13.76 -43.19 1.84
N SER A 26 13.78 -44.12 2.80
CA SER A 26 13.72 -43.81 4.25
C SER A 26 15.08 -44.09 4.90
N THR A 27 15.60 -43.12 5.65
CA THR A 27 16.49 -43.35 6.80
C THR A 27 15.91 -42.57 7.98
N GLY A 28 15.66 -43.29 9.08
CA GLY A 28 14.75 -42.85 10.15
C GLY A 28 15.40 -42.19 11.36
N ALA A 29 14.54 -41.72 12.27
CA ALA A 29 14.71 -41.81 13.72
C ALA A 29 13.38 -41.48 14.45
N HIS A 30 13.10 -42.27 15.48
CA HIS A 30 11.91 -42.39 16.34
C HIS A 30 11.29 -41.11 16.94
N SER A 31 9.95 -41.08 17.06
CA SER A 31 9.22 -41.01 18.34
C SER A 31 7.70 -41.14 18.13
N ARG A 32 7.03 -41.78 19.09
CA ARG A 32 5.63 -42.26 19.06
C ARG A 32 4.63 -41.12 19.20
N VAL A 33 3.59 -41.08 18.36
CA VAL A 33 2.32 -40.39 18.67
C VAL A 33 1.17 -41.39 18.55
N SER A 34 0.41 -41.49 19.63
CA SER A 34 -0.75 -42.35 19.84
C SER A 34 -1.89 -41.97 18.87
N ALA A 35 -2.47 -42.96 18.20
CA ALA A 35 -3.62 -42.78 17.32
C ALA A 35 -4.93 -42.75 18.13
N THR A 36 -5.48 -41.57 18.37
CA THR A 36 -6.90 -41.37 18.68
C THR A 36 -7.63 -41.01 17.39
N TRP A 37 -8.29 -42.00 16.78
CA TRP A 37 -9.24 -41.76 15.69
C TRP A 37 -10.56 -41.27 16.28
N LEU A 38 -10.81 -39.97 16.18
CA LEU A 38 -12.14 -39.39 16.36
C LEU A 38 -12.77 -39.28 14.96
N ALA A 39 -13.84 -40.04 14.73
CA ALA A 39 -14.58 -40.01 13.48
C ALA A 39 -15.21 -38.62 13.27
N VAL A 40 -14.71 -37.87 12.29
CA VAL A 40 -15.42 -36.69 11.75
C VAL A 40 -16.45 -37.23 10.76
N LEU A 41 -17.69 -37.39 11.22
CA LEU A 41 -18.83 -37.46 10.31
C LEU A 41 -18.88 -36.13 9.56
N ALA A 42 -18.47 -36.16 8.29
CA ALA A 42 -18.69 -35.06 7.37
C ALA A 42 -20.20 -34.86 7.21
N ASN A 43 -20.75 -33.88 7.92
CA ASN A 43 -21.97 -33.22 7.47
C ASN A 43 -21.62 -32.51 6.16
N ILE A 44 -21.69 -33.23 5.04
CA ILE A 44 -21.84 -32.61 3.74
C ILE A 44 -23.23 -31.98 3.78
N ALA A 45 -23.29 -30.72 4.24
CA ALA A 45 -24.45 -29.90 3.97
C ALA A 45 -24.58 -29.85 2.44
N LEU A 46 -25.59 -30.53 1.89
CA LEU A 46 -26.03 -30.31 0.53
C LEU A 46 -26.41 -28.84 0.45
N LEU A 47 -25.49 -28.01 -0.03
CA LEU A 47 -25.79 -26.63 -0.37
C LEU A 47 -26.87 -26.70 -1.46
N PRO A 48 -28.01 -26.01 -1.29
CA PRO A 48 -29.06 -26.02 -2.30
C PRO A 48 -28.46 -25.56 -3.63
N LEU A 49 -28.71 -26.32 -4.69
CA LEU A 49 -28.30 -25.93 -6.04
C LEU A 49 -28.91 -24.56 -6.37
N PRO A 50 -28.17 -23.65 -7.00
CA PRO A 50 -28.71 -22.36 -7.37
C PRO A 50 -29.95 -22.51 -8.27
N VAL A 51 -31.01 -21.77 -7.95
CA VAL A 51 -32.30 -21.82 -8.67
C VAL A 51 -32.61 -20.44 -9.24
N PHE A 52 -33.07 -20.40 -10.50
CA PHE A 52 -33.59 -19.16 -11.08
C PHE A 52 -34.71 -18.59 -10.21
N ALA A 53 -34.70 -17.27 -10.05
CA ALA A 53 -35.63 -16.60 -9.17
C ALA A 53 -37.05 -16.55 -9.77
N ASN A 54 -38.05 -16.54 -8.89
CA ASN A 54 -39.35 -15.92 -9.12
C ASN A 54 -39.36 -14.57 -8.40
N CYS A 55 -39.92 -13.52 -9.00
CA CYS A 55 -39.99 -12.20 -8.38
C CYS A 55 -41.43 -11.72 -8.31
N THR A 56 -41.82 -11.21 -7.14
CA THR A 56 -43.18 -10.73 -6.88
C THR A 56 -43.13 -9.27 -6.44
N ALA A 57 -43.91 -8.42 -7.11
CA ALA A 57 -44.04 -7.01 -6.78
C ALA A 57 -45.25 -6.78 -5.86
N SER A 58 -45.05 -6.02 -4.78
CA SER A 58 -46.09 -5.55 -3.86
C SER A 58 -45.86 -4.08 -3.56
N GLY A 59 -46.71 -3.21 -4.11
CA GLY A 59 -46.48 -1.78 -4.10
C GLY A 59 -45.16 -1.41 -4.78
N THR A 60 -44.27 -0.73 -4.05
CA THR A 60 -42.93 -0.34 -4.53
C THR A 60 -41.85 -1.37 -4.21
N ALA A 61 -42.19 -2.47 -3.54
CA ALA A 61 -41.24 -3.52 -3.17
C ALA A 61 -41.34 -4.71 -4.13
N THR A 62 -40.18 -5.26 -4.54
CA THR A 62 -40.09 -6.54 -5.25
C THR A 62 -39.27 -7.51 -4.42
N SER A 63 -39.79 -8.71 -4.17
CA SER A 63 -39.07 -9.80 -3.52
C SER A 63 -38.86 -10.93 -4.51
N CYS A 64 -37.61 -11.40 -4.61
CA CYS A 64 -37.23 -12.52 -5.44
C CYS A 64 -36.80 -13.70 -4.57
N ASP A 65 -37.37 -14.87 -4.80
CA ASP A 65 -37.04 -16.10 -4.08
C ASP A 65 -36.87 -17.28 -5.06
N THR A 66 -36.71 -18.49 -4.53
CA THR A 66 -36.55 -19.71 -5.34
C THR A 66 -37.87 -20.42 -5.63
N SER A 67 -39.03 -19.79 -5.38
CA SER A 67 -40.33 -20.39 -5.65
C SER A 67 -40.60 -20.48 -7.16
N ALA A 68 -41.56 -21.30 -7.57
CA ALA A 68 -42.11 -21.24 -8.91
C ALA A 68 -43.13 -20.07 -9.01
N PRO A 69 -43.35 -19.48 -10.20
CA PRO A 69 -42.72 -19.82 -11.49
C PRO A 69 -41.34 -19.17 -11.67
N SER A 70 -40.35 -19.96 -12.08
CA SER A 70 -39.01 -19.51 -12.47
C SER A 70 -38.64 -20.12 -13.84
N PRO A 71 -37.79 -19.49 -14.67
CA PRO A 71 -36.98 -18.29 -14.39
C PRO A 71 -37.72 -16.96 -14.61
N TRP A 72 -37.38 -15.96 -13.80
CA TRP A 72 -37.67 -14.55 -14.08
C TRP A 72 -36.81 -14.04 -15.25
N GLN A 73 -37.42 -13.37 -16.24
CA GLN A 73 -36.76 -13.04 -17.52
C GLN A 73 -36.78 -11.55 -17.90
N THR A 74 -37.43 -10.69 -17.13
CA THR A 74 -37.58 -9.26 -17.47
C THR A 74 -36.85 -8.37 -16.46
N THR A 75 -36.55 -7.13 -16.83
CA THR A 75 -35.98 -6.15 -15.90
C THR A 75 -36.91 -5.96 -14.69
N ILE A 76 -36.33 -5.93 -13.48
CA ILE A 76 -37.05 -5.56 -12.26
C ILE A 76 -37.01 -4.04 -12.13
N GLY A 77 -38.18 -3.41 -12.22
CA GLY A 77 -38.33 -1.96 -12.24
C GLY A 77 -38.29 -1.37 -13.65
N THR A 78 -38.38 -0.04 -13.73
CA THR A 78 -38.49 0.72 -14.99
C THR A 78 -37.50 1.90 -15.05
N GLY A 79 -36.41 1.80 -14.29
CA GLY A 79 -35.31 2.77 -14.27
C GLY A 79 -35.77 4.17 -13.91
N PRO A 80 -35.54 5.20 -14.76
CA PRO A 80 -35.90 6.59 -14.48
C PRO A 80 -37.38 6.81 -14.13
N THR A 81 -38.26 5.91 -14.54
CA THR A 81 -39.72 6.00 -14.33
C THR A 81 -40.22 5.15 -13.17
N ALA A 82 -39.35 4.40 -12.50
CA ALA A 82 -39.73 3.61 -11.34
C ALA A 82 -40.19 4.54 -10.21
N ALA A 83 -41.10 4.07 -9.35
CA ALA A 83 -41.52 4.83 -8.19
C ALA A 83 -40.33 5.13 -7.27
N THR A 84 -40.20 6.38 -6.82
CA THR A 84 -39.20 6.76 -5.83
C THR A 84 -39.35 5.92 -4.56
N GLY A 85 -38.24 5.44 -4.00
CA GLY A 85 -38.27 4.57 -2.82
C GLY A 85 -38.55 3.10 -3.14
N SER A 86 -38.51 2.69 -4.41
CA SER A 86 -38.67 1.29 -4.78
C SER A 86 -37.55 0.42 -4.21
N SER A 87 -37.88 -0.80 -3.81
CA SER A 87 -36.93 -1.74 -3.21
C SER A 87 -36.92 -3.10 -3.89
N VAL A 88 -35.76 -3.73 -3.98
CA VAL A 88 -35.60 -5.10 -4.48
C VAL A 88 -34.83 -5.93 -3.47
N LEU A 89 -35.43 -7.04 -3.03
CA LEU A 89 -34.77 -8.04 -2.21
C LEU A 89 -34.57 -9.31 -3.04
N VAL A 90 -33.32 -9.65 -3.34
CA VAL A 90 -32.96 -10.94 -3.95
C VAL A 90 -32.58 -11.90 -2.82
N GLY A 91 -33.52 -12.80 -2.52
CA GLY A 91 -33.46 -13.75 -1.42
C GLY A 91 -32.33 -14.77 -1.56
N PRO A 92 -32.08 -15.58 -0.52
CA PRO A 92 -30.90 -16.43 -0.47
C PRO A 92 -30.93 -17.47 -1.60
N ASN A 93 -29.81 -17.66 -2.28
CA ASN A 93 -29.64 -18.59 -3.41
C ASN A 93 -30.52 -18.30 -4.66
N ALA A 94 -31.32 -17.23 -4.67
CA ALA A 94 -32.13 -16.85 -5.81
C ALA A 94 -31.25 -16.24 -6.92
N GLN A 95 -31.49 -16.64 -8.17
CA GLN A 95 -30.73 -16.14 -9.32
C GLN A 95 -31.59 -15.31 -10.28
N VAL A 96 -31.33 -14.01 -10.34
CA VAL A 96 -31.88 -13.09 -11.36
C VAL A 96 -30.84 -12.97 -12.47
N ILE A 97 -31.03 -13.71 -13.57
CA ILE A 97 -30.09 -13.75 -14.69
C ILE A 97 -30.79 -13.34 -15.98
N LEU A 98 -30.38 -12.21 -16.54
CA LEU A 98 -30.93 -11.69 -17.79
C LEU A 98 -29.91 -11.76 -18.95
N GLY A 99 -30.42 -11.68 -20.18
CA GLY A 99 -29.62 -11.60 -21.40
C GLY A 99 -29.10 -10.19 -21.67
N ASP A 100 -29.42 -9.65 -22.85
CA ASP A 100 -29.03 -8.30 -23.28
C ASP A 100 -29.96 -7.21 -22.71
N ALA A 101 -30.04 -7.14 -21.37
CA ALA A 101 -30.89 -6.20 -20.65
C ALA A 101 -30.34 -5.87 -19.26
N THR A 102 -30.76 -4.74 -18.68
CA THR A 102 -30.54 -4.44 -17.27
C THR A 102 -31.34 -5.39 -16.38
N ALA A 103 -30.73 -5.97 -15.34
CA ALA A 103 -31.43 -6.91 -14.46
C ALA A 103 -32.32 -6.19 -13.45
N ILE A 104 -31.80 -5.15 -12.78
CA ILE A 104 -32.55 -4.31 -11.85
C ILE A 104 -32.34 -2.84 -12.22
N ALA A 105 -33.43 -2.10 -12.41
CA ALA A 105 -33.40 -0.69 -12.76
C ALA A 105 -34.41 0.11 -11.93
N LEU A 106 -33.93 0.90 -10.97
CA LEU A 106 -34.75 1.68 -10.04
C LEU A 106 -34.43 3.18 -10.11
N ALA A 107 -35.31 4.02 -9.59
CA ALA A 107 -35.16 5.47 -9.58
C ALA A 107 -34.45 5.98 -8.30
N ASP A 108 -34.89 7.13 -7.79
CA ASP A 108 -34.35 7.75 -6.58
C ASP A 108 -34.79 7.00 -5.30
N ASN A 109 -33.99 7.11 -4.25
CA ASN A 109 -34.17 6.49 -2.94
C ASN A 109 -34.31 4.96 -2.99
N ALA A 110 -33.74 4.32 -4.00
CA ALA A 110 -33.81 2.88 -4.20
C ALA A 110 -33.16 2.10 -3.05
N ASN A 111 -33.70 0.91 -2.72
CA ASN A 111 -33.05 -0.01 -1.77
C ASN A 111 -32.96 -1.41 -2.36
N ILE A 112 -31.74 -1.85 -2.68
CA ILE A 112 -31.47 -3.13 -3.33
C ILE A 112 -30.62 -3.98 -2.37
N THR A 113 -31.07 -5.19 -2.07
CA THR A 113 -30.33 -6.16 -1.25
C THR A 113 -30.17 -7.47 -2.00
N VAL A 114 -28.93 -7.92 -2.15
CA VAL A 114 -28.54 -9.21 -2.71
C VAL A 114 -28.03 -10.08 -1.57
N GLN A 115 -28.83 -11.07 -1.15
CA GLN A 115 -28.55 -11.87 0.03
C GLN A 115 -27.51 -12.97 -0.22
N SER A 116 -27.14 -13.68 0.84
CA SER A 116 -26.15 -14.76 0.76
C SER A 116 -26.54 -15.84 -0.27
N GLY A 117 -25.58 -16.22 -1.12
CA GLY A 117 -25.77 -17.17 -2.22
C GLY A 117 -26.60 -16.63 -3.40
N ALA A 118 -27.21 -15.45 -3.29
CA ALA A 118 -27.97 -14.85 -4.37
C ALA A 118 -27.06 -14.35 -5.50
N LEU A 119 -27.57 -14.39 -6.73
CA LEU A 119 -26.89 -13.89 -7.92
C LEU A 119 -27.78 -12.94 -8.68
N VAL A 120 -27.28 -11.73 -8.96
CA VAL A 120 -27.84 -10.84 -9.97
C VAL A 120 -26.83 -10.73 -11.10
N GLN A 121 -27.24 -11.12 -12.31
CA GLN A 121 -26.36 -11.14 -13.46
C GLN A 121 -27.09 -10.68 -14.71
N ASN A 122 -26.35 -10.03 -15.61
CA ASN A 122 -26.77 -9.92 -16.99
C ASN A 122 -25.62 -10.26 -17.97
N SER A 123 -25.97 -10.38 -19.25
CA SER A 123 -25.05 -10.70 -20.34
C SER A 123 -25.18 -9.69 -21.48
N ALA A 124 -25.06 -8.39 -21.15
CA ALA A 124 -25.24 -7.31 -22.10
C ALA A 124 -24.20 -7.29 -23.24
N ARG A 125 -24.67 -7.00 -24.45
CA ARG A 125 -23.87 -6.95 -25.67
C ARG A 125 -24.05 -5.61 -26.37
N THR A 126 -25.29 -5.16 -26.49
CA THR A 126 -25.66 -3.94 -27.24
C THR A 126 -26.71 -3.09 -26.55
N SER A 127 -27.29 -3.56 -25.44
CA SER A 127 -28.32 -2.82 -24.71
C SER A 127 -27.82 -1.43 -24.28
N GLY A 128 -28.67 -0.41 -24.42
CA GLY A 128 -28.42 0.91 -23.85
C GLY A 128 -28.84 1.04 -22.38
N GLY A 129 -29.44 -0.01 -21.81
CA GLY A 129 -30.07 0.05 -20.48
C GLY A 129 -31.27 1.01 -20.44
N THR A 130 -31.88 1.13 -19.27
CA THR A 130 -33.03 2.03 -19.07
C THR A 130 -32.62 3.49 -18.90
N TYR A 131 -31.37 3.73 -18.52
CA TYR A 131 -30.81 5.08 -18.34
C TYR A 131 -30.04 5.59 -19.57
N GLY A 132 -29.83 4.75 -20.59
CA GLY A 132 -29.12 5.15 -21.81
C GLY A 132 -27.59 5.13 -21.68
N THR A 133 -27.06 4.58 -20.59
CA THR A 133 -25.64 4.56 -20.23
C THR A 133 -25.00 3.18 -20.43
N GLY A 134 -25.77 2.20 -20.91
CA GLY A 134 -25.32 0.84 -21.19
C GLY A 134 -26.17 -0.23 -20.50
N GLY A 135 -26.04 -1.49 -20.92
CA GLY A 135 -26.76 -2.61 -20.34
C GLY A 135 -26.19 -3.04 -18.99
N ASN A 136 -26.28 -2.19 -17.98
CA ASN A 136 -25.72 -2.45 -16.66
C ASN A 136 -26.48 -3.55 -15.91
N THR A 137 -25.85 -4.31 -15.02
CA THR A 137 -26.56 -5.33 -14.26
C THR A 137 -27.56 -4.69 -13.28
N ILE A 138 -27.14 -3.65 -12.56
CA ILE A 138 -27.97 -2.90 -11.61
C ILE A 138 -27.82 -1.39 -11.85
N ASP A 139 -28.93 -0.71 -12.11
CA ASP A 139 -29.04 0.74 -12.23
C ASP A 139 -29.90 1.33 -11.09
N PHE A 140 -29.45 2.44 -10.51
CA PHE A 140 -30.21 3.24 -9.54
C PHE A 140 -29.71 4.69 -9.49
N ARG A 141 -30.52 5.65 -9.03
CA ARG A 141 -30.24 7.08 -9.22
C ARG A 141 -29.73 7.84 -8.00
N ASN A 142 -30.56 8.64 -7.32
CA ASN A 142 -30.11 9.45 -6.18
C ASN A 142 -30.45 8.79 -4.86
N ASN A 143 -29.57 8.93 -3.85
CA ASN A 143 -29.78 8.44 -2.48
C ASN A 143 -30.15 6.94 -2.40
N GLY A 144 -29.76 6.15 -3.40
CA GLY A 144 -30.02 4.73 -3.43
C GLY A 144 -28.99 3.94 -2.64
N THR A 145 -29.39 2.77 -2.16
CA THR A 145 -28.52 1.83 -1.46
C THR A 145 -28.49 0.49 -2.17
N LEU A 146 -27.28 -0.02 -2.45
CA LEU A 146 -27.05 -1.40 -2.86
C LEU A 146 -26.29 -2.12 -1.75
N THR A 147 -26.88 -3.16 -1.19
CA THR A 147 -26.22 -4.05 -0.22
C THR A 147 -26.00 -5.42 -0.83
N VAL A 148 -24.75 -5.84 -0.94
CA VAL A 148 -24.37 -7.21 -1.32
C VAL A 148 -23.87 -7.93 -0.06
N GLN A 149 -24.63 -8.91 0.41
CA GLN A 149 -24.27 -9.69 1.60
C GLN A 149 -23.13 -10.67 1.30
N GLN A 150 -22.54 -11.23 2.36
CA GLN A 150 -21.51 -12.25 2.21
C GLN A 150 -22.04 -13.45 1.42
N GLY A 151 -21.32 -13.82 0.36
CA GLY A 151 -21.71 -14.88 -0.58
C GLY A 151 -22.73 -14.45 -1.64
N GLY A 152 -23.30 -13.24 -1.58
CA GLY A 152 -24.08 -12.65 -2.67
C GLY A 152 -23.18 -12.19 -3.81
N SER A 153 -23.70 -12.15 -5.04
CA SER A 153 -22.95 -11.76 -6.23
C SER A 153 -23.74 -10.85 -7.17
N VAL A 154 -23.08 -9.80 -7.66
CA VAL A 154 -23.56 -8.93 -8.75
C VAL A 154 -22.54 -8.99 -9.88
N ILE A 155 -22.94 -9.46 -11.06
CA ILE A 155 -22.01 -9.78 -12.15
C ILE A 155 -22.50 -9.20 -13.49
N SER A 156 -21.68 -8.38 -14.12
CA SER A 156 -21.83 -8.09 -15.55
C SER A 156 -20.99 -9.10 -16.34
N ALA A 157 -21.68 -10.07 -16.94
CA ALA A 157 -21.06 -11.16 -17.70
C ALA A 157 -21.05 -10.92 -19.22
N GLY A 158 -21.57 -9.78 -19.65
CA GLY A 158 -21.67 -9.37 -21.04
C GLY A 158 -20.34 -9.03 -21.70
N THR A 159 -20.37 -8.83 -23.02
CA THR A 159 -19.21 -8.37 -23.81
C THR A 159 -19.17 -6.86 -23.99
N GLN A 160 -20.24 -6.15 -23.62
CA GLN A 160 -20.32 -4.70 -23.73
C GLN A 160 -19.37 -4.04 -22.72
N GLY A 161 -18.50 -3.15 -23.20
CA GLY A 161 -17.51 -2.46 -22.34
C GLY A 161 -18.11 -1.40 -21.42
N SER A 162 -19.30 -0.90 -21.75
CA SER A 162 -20.08 0.08 -20.98
C SER A 162 -21.22 -0.57 -20.18
N ALA A 163 -21.12 -1.87 -19.85
CA ALA A 163 -22.12 -2.59 -19.09
C ALA A 163 -21.55 -2.96 -17.74
N GLU A 164 -21.73 -2.12 -16.73
CA GLU A 164 -21.15 -2.33 -15.41
C GLU A 164 -22.00 -3.23 -14.52
N ALA A 165 -21.39 -3.80 -13.47
CA ALA A 165 -22.15 -4.62 -12.52
C ALA A 165 -23.06 -3.74 -11.64
N ALA A 166 -22.61 -2.56 -11.25
CA ALA A 166 -23.45 -1.55 -10.62
C ALA A 166 -23.16 -0.17 -11.22
N ASN A 167 -24.20 0.54 -11.61
CA ASN A 167 -24.10 1.86 -12.21
C ASN A 167 -25.04 2.85 -11.48
N PRO A 168 -24.51 3.60 -10.50
CA PRO A 168 -25.24 4.67 -9.86
C PRO A 168 -25.26 5.94 -10.74
N GLU A 169 -26.48 6.37 -11.09
CA GLU A 169 -26.77 7.45 -12.05
C GLU A 169 -26.83 8.84 -11.43
N GLY A 170 -26.78 8.93 -10.10
CA GLY A 170 -26.95 10.15 -9.33
C GLY A 170 -25.99 10.26 -8.16
N ALA A 171 -26.30 11.14 -7.21
CA ALA A 171 -25.50 11.37 -6.01
C ALA A 171 -26.20 10.88 -4.73
N GLY A 172 -25.46 10.81 -3.64
CA GLY A 172 -25.94 10.34 -2.33
C GLY A 172 -26.05 8.82 -2.22
N ASN A 173 -25.58 8.08 -3.22
CA ASN A 173 -25.69 6.63 -3.24
C ASN A 173 -24.71 5.97 -2.29
N THR A 174 -25.10 4.82 -1.75
CA THR A 174 -24.25 3.98 -0.91
C THR A 174 -24.22 2.55 -1.44
N ILE A 175 -23.03 2.02 -1.69
CA ILE A 175 -22.81 0.59 -1.98
C ILE A 175 -22.12 -0.05 -0.79
N VAL A 176 -22.74 -1.05 -0.18
CA VAL A 176 -22.16 -1.85 0.90
C VAL A 176 -21.90 -3.26 0.38
N ASN A 177 -20.62 -3.63 0.23
CA ASN A 177 -20.22 -4.91 -0.31
C ASN A 177 -19.57 -5.80 0.77
N ASN A 178 -20.16 -6.98 0.97
CA ASN A 178 -19.59 -8.10 1.72
C ASN A 178 -19.46 -9.35 0.83
N GLY A 179 -19.95 -9.31 -0.41
CA GLY A 179 -19.94 -10.40 -1.38
C GLY A 179 -19.05 -10.06 -2.58
N THR A 180 -19.51 -10.41 -3.78
CA THR A 180 -18.76 -10.14 -5.03
C THR A 180 -19.50 -9.13 -5.91
N ILE A 181 -18.80 -8.09 -6.37
CA ILE A 181 -19.24 -7.21 -7.45
C ILE A 181 -18.21 -7.29 -8.58
N ARG A 182 -18.62 -7.75 -9.77
CA ARG A 182 -17.67 -8.07 -10.84
C ARG A 182 -18.12 -7.64 -12.23
N GLY A 183 -17.30 -6.84 -12.90
CA GLY A 183 -17.36 -6.64 -14.35
C GLY A 183 -16.41 -7.59 -15.06
N ILE A 184 -16.90 -8.37 -16.04
CA ILE A 184 -16.02 -9.28 -16.81
C ILE A 184 -15.27 -8.52 -17.92
N ASN A 185 -15.95 -7.61 -18.63
CA ASN A 185 -15.38 -6.86 -19.76
C ASN A 185 -15.53 -5.33 -19.59
N SER A 186 -15.93 -4.88 -18.40
CA SER A 186 -16.29 -3.51 -18.06
C SER A 186 -15.80 -3.19 -16.64
N ALA A 187 -16.08 -1.98 -16.16
CA ALA A 187 -15.89 -1.68 -14.75
C ALA A 187 -16.85 -2.48 -13.86
N ALA A 188 -16.46 -2.74 -12.62
CA ALA A 188 -17.36 -3.36 -11.65
C ALA A 188 -18.41 -2.35 -11.18
N ILE A 189 -17.96 -1.13 -10.86
CA ILE A 189 -18.81 -0.02 -10.44
C ILE A 189 -18.45 1.20 -11.29
N TRP A 190 -19.46 1.88 -11.81
CA TRP A 190 -19.27 3.14 -12.53
C TRP A 190 -20.28 4.20 -12.11
N PHE A 191 -19.77 5.36 -11.71
CA PHE A 191 -20.58 6.49 -11.28
C PHE A 191 -20.81 7.48 -12.43
N GLN A 192 -22.06 7.81 -12.73
CA GLN A 192 -22.40 8.75 -13.82
C GLN A 192 -22.64 10.19 -13.34
N ASN A 193 -22.55 10.45 -12.04
CA ASN A 193 -22.87 11.76 -11.50
C ASN A 193 -21.81 12.80 -11.86
N THR A 194 -22.25 13.94 -12.39
CA THR A 194 -21.35 15.05 -12.73
C THR A 194 -20.96 15.92 -11.52
N SER A 195 -21.65 15.74 -10.39
CA SER A 195 -21.39 16.42 -9.11
C SER A 195 -22.00 15.62 -7.94
N GLY A 196 -21.71 16.03 -6.70
CA GLY A 196 -22.15 15.33 -5.49
C GLY A 196 -21.27 14.13 -5.13
N LEU A 197 -21.60 13.47 -4.02
CA LEU A 197 -20.80 12.40 -3.44
C LEU A 197 -21.54 11.06 -3.54
N ASN A 198 -20.82 9.99 -3.88
CA ASN A 198 -21.27 8.62 -3.68
C ASN A 198 -20.30 7.86 -2.78
N THR A 199 -20.80 6.85 -2.06
CA THR A 199 -20.03 6.09 -1.09
C THR A 199 -19.98 4.61 -1.45
N VAL A 200 -18.79 4.01 -1.36
CA VAL A 200 -18.58 2.57 -1.50
C VAL A 200 -17.86 2.05 -0.27
N ILE A 201 -18.42 1.03 0.37
CA ILE A 201 -17.85 0.35 1.52
C ILE A 201 -17.64 -1.11 1.14
N ASN A 202 -16.40 -1.47 0.82
CA ASN A 202 -15.99 -2.85 0.62
C ASN A 202 -15.50 -3.44 1.95
N ASN A 203 -16.33 -4.24 2.61
CA ASN A 203 -16.00 -4.85 3.90
C ASN A 203 -15.02 -6.02 3.72
N ALA A 204 -14.56 -6.59 4.84
CA ALA A 204 -13.47 -7.56 4.87
C ALA A 204 -13.67 -8.79 3.96
N THR A 205 -14.91 -9.24 3.79
CA THR A 205 -15.25 -10.39 2.91
C THR A 205 -15.56 -9.97 1.47
N GLY A 206 -15.66 -8.67 1.21
CA GLY A 206 -16.06 -8.12 -0.07
C GLY A 206 -14.94 -8.20 -1.11
N VAL A 207 -15.33 -8.60 -2.31
CA VAL A 207 -14.49 -8.62 -3.51
C VAL A 207 -15.11 -7.69 -4.55
N ILE A 208 -14.33 -6.74 -5.06
CA ILE A 208 -14.69 -5.94 -6.22
C ILE A 208 -13.65 -6.19 -7.31
N GLN A 209 -14.09 -6.61 -8.49
CA GLN A 209 -13.17 -7.10 -9.52
C GLN A 209 -13.56 -6.64 -10.93
N ALA A 210 -12.55 -6.22 -11.69
CA ALA A 210 -12.65 -5.93 -13.12
C ALA A 210 -11.30 -6.20 -13.80
N PRO A 211 -11.25 -6.46 -15.12
CA PRO A 211 -9.99 -6.65 -15.84
C PRO A 211 -9.13 -5.38 -15.91
N SER A 212 -9.73 -4.20 -15.77
CA SER A 212 -9.04 -2.91 -15.79
C SER A 212 -9.54 -2.02 -14.65
N ASN A 213 -10.29 -0.96 -14.92
CA ASN A 213 -10.83 -0.09 -13.88
C ASN A 213 -11.92 -0.80 -13.09
N VAL A 214 -11.78 -0.91 -11.77
CA VAL A 214 -12.76 -1.57 -10.89
C VAL A 214 -13.85 -0.58 -10.49
N ILE A 215 -13.45 0.61 -10.09
CA ILE A 215 -14.33 1.71 -9.72
C ILE A 215 -13.97 2.90 -10.59
N GLY A 216 -14.91 3.32 -11.44
CA GLY A 216 -14.79 4.50 -12.29
C GLY A 216 -15.85 5.54 -12.01
N SER A 217 -15.62 6.74 -12.51
CA SER A 217 -16.62 7.80 -12.56
C SER A 217 -16.53 8.54 -13.90
N SER A 218 -17.63 9.19 -14.29
CA SER A 218 -17.64 10.20 -15.33
C SER A 218 -17.91 11.59 -14.71
N GLY A 219 -17.40 12.65 -15.33
CA GLY A 219 -17.58 14.01 -14.82
C GLY A 219 -16.82 14.32 -13.53
N ASN A 220 -17.41 15.14 -12.65
CA ASN A 220 -16.78 15.66 -11.43
C ASN A 220 -17.46 15.16 -10.14
N GLY A 221 -18.22 14.06 -10.22
CA GLY A 221 -18.77 13.40 -9.04
C GLY A 221 -17.67 12.82 -8.16
N ALA A 222 -17.74 13.08 -6.86
CA ALA A 222 -16.81 12.53 -5.88
C ALA A 222 -17.21 11.12 -5.45
N VAL A 223 -16.22 10.31 -5.14
CA VAL A 223 -16.34 8.97 -4.57
C VAL A 223 -15.62 8.91 -3.23
N ASP A 224 -16.37 8.53 -2.19
CA ASP A 224 -15.82 8.09 -0.91
C ASP A 224 -15.74 6.56 -0.92
N PHE A 225 -14.53 6.03 -1.13
CA PHE A 225 -14.28 4.61 -1.18
C PHE A 225 -13.54 4.13 0.07
N THR A 226 -14.16 3.22 0.82
CA THR A 226 -13.54 2.49 1.91
C THR A 226 -13.29 1.03 1.52
N ASN A 227 -12.04 0.56 1.67
CA ASN A 227 -11.66 -0.82 1.41
C ASN A 227 -11.09 -1.51 2.65
N ARG A 228 -11.75 -2.61 3.04
CA ARG A 228 -11.29 -3.60 4.03
C ARG A 228 -11.12 -4.99 3.40
N GLY A 229 -11.65 -5.21 2.20
CA GLY A 229 -11.60 -6.48 1.48
C GLY A 229 -10.63 -6.47 0.31
N GLN A 230 -11.02 -7.13 -0.79
CA GLN A 230 -10.19 -7.30 -1.98
C GLN A 230 -10.68 -6.44 -3.15
N VAL A 231 -9.75 -5.75 -3.80
CA VAL A 231 -9.94 -5.09 -5.10
C VAL A 231 -8.98 -5.72 -6.09
N ILE A 232 -9.53 -6.27 -7.17
CA ILE A 232 -8.75 -6.92 -8.23
C ILE A 232 -8.92 -6.10 -9.50
N GLY A 233 -7.93 -5.24 -9.78
CA GLY A 233 -7.90 -4.27 -10.87
C GLY A 233 -7.46 -2.88 -10.41
N ASN A 234 -7.57 -1.89 -11.29
CA ASN A 234 -7.18 -0.50 -11.07
C ASN A 234 -8.30 0.30 -10.38
N LEU A 235 -7.92 1.38 -9.70
CA LEU A 235 -8.83 2.43 -9.23
C LEU A 235 -8.51 3.72 -9.99
N ILE A 236 -9.43 4.13 -10.87
CA ILE A 236 -9.24 5.29 -11.75
C ILE A 236 -10.48 6.18 -11.63
N PHE A 237 -10.31 7.31 -10.96
CA PHE A 237 -11.33 8.32 -10.74
C PHE A 237 -11.27 9.43 -11.80
N ALA A 238 -12.37 10.18 -11.93
CA ALA A 238 -12.49 11.30 -12.86
C ALA A 238 -12.16 12.64 -12.19
N GLY A 239 -13.01 13.68 -12.31
CA GLY A 239 -12.69 15.04 -11.84
C GLY A 239 -13.15 15.38 -10.42
N GLY A 240 -13.67 14.40 -9.67
CA GLY A 240 -14.22 14.60 -8.33
C GLY A 240 -13.15 14.89 -7.28
N ASN A 241 -13.58 15.26 -6.07
CA ASN A 241 -12.70 15.29 -4.91
C ASN A 241 -12.84 13.96 -4.18
N ASP A 242 -12.06 12.97 -4.61
CA ASP A 242 -12.21 11.59 -4.17
C ASP A 242 -11.50 11.32 -2.85
N THR A 243 -12.08 10.43 -2.05
CA THR A 243 -11.47 9.96 -0.81
C THR A 243 -11.33 8.45 -0.80
N LEU A 244 -10.11 7.95 -0.64
CA LEU A 244 -9.81 6.54 -0.43
C LEU A 244 -9.46 6.28 1.02
N ARG A 245 -10.08 5.28 1.64
CA ARG A 245 -9.78 4.81 2.99
C ARG A 245 -9.42 3.34 2.97
N LEU A 246 -8.13 3.04 3.14
CA LEU A 246 -7.60 1.69 3.07
C LEU A 246 -7.23 1.21 4.47
N TYR A 247 -7.57 -0.02 4.80
CA TYR A 247 -7.25 -0.63 6.09
C TYR A 247 -6.30 -1.81 5.92
N THR A 248 -5.37 -2.01 6.86
CA THR A 248 -4.50 -3.19 6.86
C THR A 248 -5.34 -4.46 6.83
N GLY A 249 -4.88 -5.48 6.08
CA GLY A 249 -5.66 -6.68 5.80
C GLY A 249 -6.47 -6.60 4.50
N SER A 250 -6.67 -5.40 3.95
CA SER A 250 -7.20 -5.22 2.58
C SER A 250 -6.12 -5.42 1.52
N SER A 251 -6.54 -5.66 0.27
CA SER A 251 -5.63 -5.76 -0.88
C SER A 251 -6.17 -5.03 -2.10
N ILE A 252 -5.28 -4.42 -2.88
CA ILE A 252 -5.57 -3.81 -4.19
C ILE A 252 -4.47 -4.25 -5.15
N SER A 253 -4.83 -4.90 -6.25
CA SER A 253 -3.85 -5.47 -7.18
C SER A 253 -3.37 -4.49 -8.26
N GLY A 254 -4.12 -3.43 -8.56
CA GLY A 254 -3.83 -2.49 -9.64
C GLY A 254 -3.37 -1.11 -9.19
N ASN A 255 -3.27 -0.19 -10.15
CA ASN A 255 -2.81 1.18 -9.96
C ASN A 255 -3.91 2.08 -9.39
N PHE A 256 -3.48 3.22 -8.85
CA PHE A 256 -4.32 4.27 -8.27
C PHE A 256 -4.16 5.56 -9.07
N ASN A 257 -5.27 6.10 -9.58
CA ASN A 257 -5.30 7.40 -10.22
C ASN A 257 -6.48 8.20 -9.67
N GLY A 258 -6.18 9.24 -8.89
CA GLY A 258 -7.19 10.16 -8.37
C GLY A 258 -7.88 11.00 -9.45
N GLY A 259 -7.35 11.04 -10.67
CA GLY A 259 -7.90 11.84 -11.75
C GLY A 259 -7.67 13.34 -11.56
N GLY A 260 -8.70 14.15 -11.77
CA GLY A 260 -8.71 15.58 -11.44
C GLY A 260 -9.11 15.84 -9.98
N GLY A 261 -9.36 17.09 -9.63
CA GLY A 261 -9.84 17.45 -8.28
C GLY A 261 -8.80 17.32 -7.17
N ASN A 262 -9.28 17.43 -5.92
CA ASN A 262 -8.47 17.34 -4.70
C ASN A 262 -8.70 15.99 -4.02
N ASN A 263 -7.87 15.02 -4.37
CA ASN A 263 -8.03 13.64 -3.92
C ASN A 263 -7.19 13.34 -2.68
N THR A 264 -7.76 12.56 -1.77
CA THR A 264 -7.08 12.15 -0.54
C THR A 264 -7.10 10.63 -0.39
N ILE A 265 -5.97 10.06 0.01
CA ILE A 265 -5.89 8.66 0.42
C ILE A 265 -5.47 8.56 1.89
N PHE A 266 -6.22 7.78 2.66
CA PHE A 266 -5.92 7.41 4.04
C PHE A 266 -5.44 5.96 4.09
N LEU A 267 -4.29 5.76 4.73
CA LEU A 267 -3.73 4.46 5.05
C LEU A 267 -3.90 4.21 6.56
N SER A 268 -4.76 3.26 6.89
CA SER A 268 -5.18 2.94 8.25
C SER A 268 -5.08 1.42 8.55
N GLY A 269 -5.45 0.98 9.76
CA GLY A 269 -5.27 -0.34 10.34
C GLY A 269 -3.94 -0.52 11.13
N GLU A 270 -3.99 -1.24 12.24
CA GLU A 270 -2.85 -1.45 13.17
C GLU A 270 -1.86 -2.54 12.72
N GLY A 271 -2.16 -3.26 11.63
CA GLY A 271 -1.33 -4.34 11.11
C GLY A 271 -0.23 -3.89 10.15
N THR A 272 0.22 -4.83 9.30
CA THR A 272 1.13 -4.56 8.20
C THR A 272 0.41 -4.72 6.85
N ALA A 273 0.60 -3.81 5.90
CA ALA A 273 0.06 -3.94 4.56
C ALA A 273 1.00 -3.38 3.48
N THR A 274 0.84 -3.86 2.25
CA THR A 274 1.62 -3.42 1.08
C THR A 274 0.69 -3.03 -0.05
N LEU A 275 0.94 -1.86 -0.66
CA LEU A 275 0.28 -1.41 -1.88
C LEU A 275 1.25 -1.51 -3.06
N PRO A 276 1.02 -2.43 -4.00
CA PRO A 276 1.91 -2.64 -5.14
C PRO A 276 1.67 -1.68 -6.31
N GLY A 277 0.48 -1.09 -6.41
CA GLY A 277 0.10 -0.21 -7.52
C GLY A 277 0.83 1.13 -7.50
N ASN A 278 1.07 1.69 -8.69
CA ASN A 278 1.54 3.06 -8.83
C ASN A 278 0.44 4.04 -8.44
N MET A 279 0.81 5.11 -7.74
CA MET A 279 -0.10 6.15 -7.28
C MET A 279 0.13 7.45 -8.06
N VAL A 280 -0.93 7.98 -8.66
CA VAL A 280 -0.92 9.26 -9.37
C VAL A 280 -2.10 10.15 -8.99
N ASN A 281 -1.90 11.47 -9.06
CA ASN A 281 -2.94 12.50 -8.93
C ASN A 281 -3.70 12.50 -7.59
N PHE A 282 -2.98 12.36 -6.47
CA PHE A 282 -3.53 12.57 -5.13
C PHE A 282 -2.99 13.88 -4.56
N SER A 283 -3.85 14.74 -4.03
CA SER A 283 -3.35 15.93 -3.34
C SER A 283 -2.73 15.57 -1.99
N SER A 284 -3.34 14.62 -1.29
CA SER A 284 -2.95 14.21 0.06
C SER A 284 -2.82 12.69 0.21
N LEU A 285 -1.72 12.24 0.81
CA LEU A 285 -1.51 10.87 1.29
C LEU A 285 -1.34 10.91 2.81
N ILE A 286 -2.26 10.31 3.56
CA ILE A 286 -2.29 10.40 5.01
C ILE A 286 -2.13 9.01 5.63
N LYS A 287 -1.12 8.83 6.47
CA LYS A 287 -0.92 7.63 7.30
C LYS A 287 -1.25 7.99 8.75
N ASN A 288 -2.36 7.48 9.28
CA ASN A 288 -3.03 8.09 10.45
C ASN A 288 -3.12 7.25 11.75
N ASP A 289 -2.54 6.06 11.80
CA ASP A 289 -2.57 5.19 12.98
C ASP A 289 -1.27 4.42 13.21
N THR A 290 -1.26 3.42 14.09
CA THR A 290 -0.04 2.74 14.54
C THR A 290 0.52 1.72 13.54
N GLY A 291 -0.22 1.35 12.49
CA GLY A 291 0.20 0.26 11.59
C GLY A 291 1.40 0.59 10.70
N PHE A 292 1.82 -0.40 9.92
CA PHE A 292 2.93 -0.31 8.97
C PHE A 292 2.42 -0.49 7.54
N TRP A 293 2.57 0.55 6.71
CA TRP A 293 2.21 0.50 5.31
C TRP A 293 3.44 0.60 4.41
N THR A 294 3.58 -0.36 3.48
CA THR A 294 4.61 -0.33 2.43
C THR A 294 3.99 0.11 1.11
N LEU A 295 4.48 1.19 0.53
CA LEU A 295 4.21 1.57 -0.85
C LEU A 295 5.35 1.06 -1.73
N SER A 296 5.11 -0.06 -2.41
CA SER A 296 6.11 -0.67 -3.31
C SER A 296 5.98 -0.21 -4.75
N GLY A 297 4.82 0.34 -5.14
CA GLY A 297 4.65 1.07 -6.39
C GLY A 297 5.28 2.47 -6.34
N THR A 298 5.35 3.14 -7.49
CA THR A 298 5.86 4.51 -7.58
C THR A 298 4.81 5.51 -7.09
N VAL A 299 5.23 6.52 -6.34
CA VAL A 299 4.38 7.66 -5.97
C VAL A 299 4.72 8.84 -6.88
N THR A 300 3.74 9.38 -7.58
CA THR A 300 3.91 10.56 -8.46
C THR A 300 2.69 11.46 -8.34
N GLY A 301 2.87 12.78 -8.40
CA GLY A 301 1.73 13.71 -8.29
C GLY A 301 1.04 13.74 -6.93
N VAL A 302 1.63 13.11 -5.90
CA VAL A 302 1.28 13.40 -4.49
C VAL A 302 1.83 14.78 -4.15
N THR A 303 0.99 15.68 -3.63
CA THR A 303 1.46 17.04 -3.25
C THR A 303 1.97 17.06 -1.82
N ILE A 304 1.23 16.46 -0.88
CA ILE A 304 1.61 16.34 0.52
C ILE A 304 1.39 14.89 0.96
N ALA A 305 2.41 14.28 1.57
CA ALA A 305 2.22 13.13 2.43
C ALA A 305 2.32 13.56 3.90
N ASP A 306 1.39 13.12 4.72
CA ASP A 306 1.34 13.37 6.15
C ASP A 306 1.38 12.03 6.90
N VAL A 307 2.50 11.77 7.57
CA VAL A 307 2.74 10.58 8.37
C VAL A 307 2.45 10.94 9.83
N GLN A 308 1.19 10.84 10.22
CA GLN A 308 0.71 11.26 11.53
C GLN A 308 1.12 10.27 12.62
N GLN A 309 1.06 8.97 12.33
CA GLN A 309 1.37 7.88 13.26
C GLN A 309 1.89 6.64 12.51
N GLY A 310 2.56 5.74 13.22
CA GLY A 310 2.98 4.44 12.69
C GLY A 310 4.03 4.59 11.58
N THR A 311 4.15 3.61 10.69
CA THR A 311 5.17 3.65 9.62
C THR A 311 4.58 3.75 8.22
N LEU A 312 5.07 4.72 7.44
CA LEU A 312 4.94 4.75 5.98
C LEU A 312 6.30 4.40 5.36
N ALA A 313 6.38 3.22 4.75
CA ALA A 313 7.56 2.76 4.05
C ALA A 313 7.44 3.01 2.53
N LEU A 314 8.35 3.81 1.98
CA LEU A 314 8.45 4.09 0.55
C LEU A 314 9.57 3.23 -0.06
N THR A 315 9.20 2.09 -0.66
CA THR A 315 10.15 1.12 -1.22
C THR A 315 10.19 1.09 -2.74
N GLY A 316 9.16 1.65 -3.40
CA GLY A 316 9.14 1.85 -4.85
C GLY A 316 10.18 2.87 -5.35
N ASN A 317 10.30 3.00 -6.67
CA ASN A 317 11.12 4.06 -7.27
C ASN A 317 10.34 5.40 -7.25
N ASN A 318 10.72 6.30 -6.35
CA ASN A 318 10.03 7.58 -6.16
C ASN A 318 10.86 8.77 -6.64
N THR A 319 11.76 8.60 -7.61
CA THR A 319 12.55 9.71 -8.17
C THR A 319 11.70 10.83 -8.76
N ASN A 320 10.45 10.54 -9.14
CA ASN A 320 9.49 11.50 -9.68
C ASN A 320 8.52 12.05 -8.62
N TYR A 321 8.69 11.67 -7.34
CA TYR A 321 7.88 12.23 -6.27
C TYR A 321 8.43 13.61 -5.88
N THR A 322 7.73 14.66 -6.30
CA THR A 322 8.12 16.07 -6.09
C THR A 322 7.41 16.76 -4.93
N GLY A 323 6.39 16.12 -4.34
CA GLY A 323 5.67 16.68 -3.21
C GLY A 323 6.46 16.62 -1.91
N LYS A 324 5.90 17.26 -0.87
CA LYS A 324 6.51 17.34 0.45
C LYS A 324 6.01 16.20 1.34
N VAL A 325 6.82 15.84 2.34
CA VAL A 325 6.40 14.94 3.41
C VAL A 325 6.47 15.67 4.75
N LEU A 326 5.41 15.56 5.53
CA LEU A 326 5.37 15.89 6.94
C LEU A 326 5.36 14.57 7.74
N VAL A 327 6.26 14.44 8.69
CA VAL A 327 6.28 13.34 9.66
C VAL A 327 5.97 13.95 11.02
N GLU A 328 4.85 13.57 11.61
CA GLU A 328 4.42 14.04 12.92
C GLU A 328 5.15 13.29 14.05
N PRO A 329 5.08 13.75 15.32
CA PRO A 329 5.85 13.16 16.42
C PRO A 329 5.72 11.64 16.63
N ALA A 330 4.57 11.06 16.29
CA ALA A 330 4.32 9.63 16.40
C ALA A 330 4.52 8.87 15.06
N GLY A 331 4.90 9.58 13.99
CA GLY A 331 5.09 9.05 12.66
C GLY A 331 6.52 8.58 12.39
N ILE A 332 6.63 7.59 11.51
CA ILE A 332 7.88 7.07 10.98
C ILE A 332 7.79 7.05 9.46
N LEU A 333 8.63 7.83 8.79
CA LEU A 333 8.86 7.71 7.35
C LEU A 333 10.07 6.80 7.13
N GLN A 334 9.89 5.69 6.42
CA GLN A 334 10.97 4.76 6.12
C GLN A 334 11.22 4.69 4.62
N ALA A 335 12.45 4.88 4.16
CA ALA A 335 12.79 4.71 2.74
C ALA A 335 14.28 4.41 2.55
N ARG A 336 14.65 4.12 1.30
CA ARG A 336 16.03 4.31 0.86
C ARG A 336 16.24 5.76 0.42
N ALA A 337 17.47 6.25 0.43
CA ALA A 337 17.85 7.58 -0.06
C ALA A 337 17.34 7.86 -1.47
N GLN A 338 17.41 6.86 -2.35
CA GLN A 338 16.99 6.92 -3.75
C GLN A 338 15.46 7.02 -3.92
N SER A 339 14.69 6.73 -2.87
CA SER A 339 13.22 6.70 -2.88
C SER A 339 12.59 7.73 -1.96
N LEU A 340 13.39 8.53 -1.25
CA LEU A 340 12.90 9.55 -0.34
C LEU A 340 12.63 10.86 -1.11
N PRO A 341 11.49 11.54 -0.89
CA PRO A 341 11.16 12.79 -1.59
C PRO A 341 12.12 13.94 -1.23
N PRO A 342 12.25 14.98 -2.06
CA PRO A 342 13.30 16.00 -1.90
C PRO A 342 13.12 16.95 -0.70
N GLY A 343 11.95 16.97 -0.06
CA GLY A 343 11.69 17.83 1.10
C GLY A 343 10.85 17.13 2.15
N VAL A 344 11.44 16.88 3.31
CA VAL A 344 10.78 16.26 4.47
C VAL A 344 10.87 17.18 5.68
N THR A 345 9.72 17.53 6.25
CA THR A 345 9.63 18.10 7.60
C THR A 345 9.41 16.96 8.57
N ASP A 346 10.44 16.64 9.34
CA ASP A 346 10.48 15.55 10.29
C ASP A 346 10.31 16.06 11.72
N ASN A 347 9.18 15.75 12.35
CA ASN A 347 8.92 15.95 13.77
C ASN A 347 8.87 14.63 14.54
N GLY A 348 9.02 13.49 13.86
CA GLY A 348 9.00 12.14 14.42
C GLY A 348 10.31 11.42 14.12
N LEU A 349 10.27 10.44 13.21
CA LEU A 349 11.43 9.70 12.76
C LEU A 349 11.47 9.54 11.24
N VAL A 350 12.58 9.96 10.62
CA VAL A 350 12.96 9.51 9.28
C VAL A 350 13.98 8.37 9.37
N ARG A 351 13.60 7.18 8.94
CA ARG A 351 14.48 6.00 8.87
C ARG A 351 14.96 5.74 7.44
N PHE A 352 16.26 5.87 7.23
CA PHE A 352 16.93 5.38 6.03
C PHE A 352 17.23 3.88 6.18
N ALA A 353 16.35 3.03 5.66
CA ALA A 353 16.56 1.59 5.55
C ALA A 353 17.39 1.29 4.30
N GLN A 354 18.72 1.39 4.43
CA GLN A 354 19.64 1.55 3.30
C GLN A 354 20.56 0.32 3.14
N PRO A 355 20.15 -0.70 2.36
CA PRO A 355 20.93 -1.92 2.16
C PRO A 355 22.11 -1.75 1.19
N ASP A 356 22.01 -0.78 0.27
CA ASP A 356 22.97 -0.45 -0.78
C ASP A 356 23.40 1.02 -0.68
N ASP A 357 24.46 1.42 -1.37
CA ASP A 357 24.94 2.81 -1.31
C ASP A 357 23.96 3.77 -1.99
N GLY A 358 23.71 4.92 -1.37
CA GLY A 358 22.80 5.93 -1.90
C GLY A 358 23.12 7.33 -1.39
N THR A 359 22.78 8.34 -2.19
CA THR A 359 22.91 9.76 -1.84
C THR A 359 21.54 10.38 -1.69
N TYR A 360 21.28 11.02 -0.55
CA TYR A 360 20.10 11.84 -0.36
C TYR A 360 20.51 13.32 -0.44
N ALA A 361 20.02 13.99 -1.49
CA ALA A 361 20.30 15.40 -1.76
C ALA A 361 19.17 16.35 -1.35
N GLY A 362 18.04 15.79 -0.88
CA GLY A 362 16.90 16.57 -0.39
C GLY A 362 17.18 17.25 0.96
N SER A 363 16.24 18.06 1.40
CA SER A 363 16.28 18.69 2.72
C SER A 363 15.49 17.88 3.75
N LEU A 364 16.05 17.78 4.95
CA LEU A 364 15.39 17.31 6.16
C LEU A 364 15.35 18.46 7.18
N SER A 365 14.18 18.78 7.72
CA SER A 365 13.96 19.83 8.72
C SER A 365 13.10 19.32 9.88
N GLY A 366 12.88 20.13 10.91
CA GLY A 366 11.92 19.84 11.99
C GLY A 366 12.56 19.39 13.31
N THR A 367 11.77 18.81 14.20
CA THR A 367 12.19 18.42 15.57
C THR A 367 12.54 16.95 15.74
N GLY A 368 12.27 16.14 14.71
CA GLY A 368 12.44 14.70 14.69
C GLY A 368 13.89 14.25 14.50
N ALA A 369 14.07 12.93 14.53
CA ALA A 369 15.36 12.28 14.46
C ALA A 369 15.53 11.50 13.15
N VAL A 370 16.78 11.35 12.72
CA VAL A 370 17.16 10.47 11.61
C VAL A 370 17.73 9.17 12.15
N GLU A 371 17.30 8.03 11.61
CA GLU A 371 17.92 6.73 11.87
C GLU A 371 18.45 6.10 10.58
N LYS A 372 19.70 5.62 10.62
CA LYS A 372 20.32 4.84 9.54
C LYS A 372 20.38 3.35 9.92
N THR A 373 19.77 2.51 9.09
CA THR A 373 19.89 1.04 9.14
C THR A 373 20.35 0.47 7.79
N GLY A 374 20.61 -0.84 7.72
CA GLY A 374 21.13 -1.52 6.54
C GLY A 374 22.63 -1.29 6.31
N ALA A 375 23.26 -2.17 5.52
CA ALA A 375 24.71 -2.23 5.36
C ALA A 375 25.33 -1.12 4.51
N GLY A 376 24.55 -0.52 3.61
CA GLY A 376 25.03 0.47 2.64
C GLY A 376 25.47 1.80 3.25
N VAL A 377 26.13 2.61 2.44
CA VAL A 377 26.50 4.00 2.73
C VAL A 377 25.32 4.92 2.39
N LEU A 378 24.80 5.63 3.38
CA LEU A 378 23.94 6.79 3.18
C LEU A 378 24.81 8.04 3.11
N THR A 379 24.94 8.65 1.93
CA THR A 379 25.56 9.97 1.80
C THR A 379 24.49 11.03 1.98
N LEU A 380 24.57 11.82 3.05
CA LEU A 380 23.73 13.01 3.24
C LEU A 380 24.43 14.21 2.60
N ALA A 381 23.86 14.71 1.50
CA ALA A 381 24.41 15.80 0.71
C ALA A 381 23.33 16.83 0.35
N PRO A 382 22.69 17.47 1.36
CA PRO A 382 21.61 18.42 1.11
C PRO A 382 22.05 19.53 0.14
N ALA A 383 21.28 19.73 -0.93
CA ALA A 383 21.59 20.73 -1.95
C ALA A 383 21.31 22.18 -1.48
N VAL A 384 20.55 22.35 -0.41
CA VAL A 384 20.26 23.65 0.19
C VAL A 384 21.48 24.17 0.96
N ALA A 385 21.85 25.44 0.78
CA ALA A 385 23.08 26.01 1.35
C ALA A 385 23.16 25.93 2.89
N GLY A 386 22.02 25.97 3.58
CA GLY A 386 21.95 25.82 5.04
C GLY A 386 22.14 24.39 5.55
N GLY A 387 22.16 23.40 4.65
CA GLY A 387 22.15 21.98 5.01
C GLY A 387 20.80 21.52 5.57
N ASN A 388 20.83 20.43 6.32
CA ASN A 388 19.67 19.91 7.03
C ASN A 388 19.46 20.65 8.36
N THR A 389 18.22 20.73 8.83
CA THR A 389 17.84 21.48 10.05
C THR A 389 17.04 20.67 11.07
N TYR A 390 16.88 19.36 10.87
CA TYR A 390 16.27 18.50 11.89
C TYR A 390 17.10 18.53 13.19
N SER A 391 16.43 18.56 14.35
CA SER A 391 17.10 18.77 15.65
C SER A 391 17.09 17.57 16.59
N GLY A 392 16.34 16.49 16.29
CA GLY A 392 16.30 15.27 17.09
C GLY A 392 17.56 14.41 17.00
N GLY A 393 18.50 14.75 16.10
CA GLY A 393 19.78 14.07 15.95
C GLY A 393 19.76 12.87 15.00
N THR A 394 20.90 12.19 14.91
CA THR A 394 21.16 11.09 13.97
C THR A 394 21.66 9.86 14.70
N THR A 395 20.89 8.77 14.61
CA THR A 395 21.30 7.45 15.11
C THR A 395 21.83 6.58 13.97
N ILE A 396 23.04 6.05 14.12
CA ILE A 396 23.69 5.18 13.14
C ILE A 396 23.71 3.75 13.68
N THR A 397 22.66 3.00 13.36
CA THR A 397 22.47 1.62 13.84
C THR A 397 23.26 0.61 13.00
N GLN A 398 23.32 0.79 11.68
CA GLN A 398 24.08 -0.10 10.77
C GLN A 398 24.63 0.64 9.56
N GLY A 399 25.69 0.09 8.96
CA GLY A 399 26.33 0.64 7.76
C GLY A 399 27.01 1.98 8.03
N THR A 400 26.99 2.88 7.05
CA THR A 400 27.68 4.17 7.13
C THR A 400 26.74 5.33 6.84
N VAL A 401 26.86 6.43 7.61
CA VAL A 401 26.43 7.77 7.20
C VAL A 401 27.66 8.55 6.76
N ALA A 402 27.68 9.05 5.53
CA ALA A 402 28.77 9.83 4.97
C ALA A 402 28.35 11.29 4.76
N ILE A 403 29.22 12.23 5.15
CA ILE A 403 28.93 13.68 5.09
C ILE A 403 30.09 14.47 4.49
N GLY A 404 29.77 15.56 3.81
CA GLY A 404 30.76 16.55 3.36
C GLY A 404 30.87 17.79 4.27
N ALA A 405 29.92 17.99 5.18
CA ALA A 405 29.87 19.11 6.12
C ALA A 405 29.01 18.74 7.35
N ASP A 406 29.24 19.38 8.50
CA ASP A 406 28.51 19.10 9.76
C ASP A 406 27.00 19.33 9.61
N ASN A 407 26.58 20.37 8.88
CA ASN A 407 25.16 20.68 8.67
C ASN A 407 24.41 19.65 7.82
N ALA A 408 25.09 18.65 7.23
CA ALA A 408 24.40 17.49 6.67
C ALA A 408 23.71 16.62 7.76
N LEU A 409 24.19 16.70 9.01
CA LEU A 409 23.68 15.98 10.17
C LEU A 409 22.57 16.73 10.93
N GLY A 410 21.94 17.74 10.32
CA GLY A 410 20.90 18.53 10.98
C GLY A 410 21.47 19.64 11.85
N ALA A 411 20.65 20.15 12.77
CA ALA A 411 21.01 21.25 13.66
C ALA A 411 22.23 20.92 14.52
N ALA A 412 23.05 21.94 14.83
CA ALA A 412 24.30 21.79 15.58
C ALA A 412 24.14 21.29 17.03
N ASN A 413 22.92 21.24 17.56
CA ASN A 413 22.58 20.66 18.86
C ASN A 413 21.90 19.28 18.76
N GLY A 414 21.58 18.81 17.55
CA GLY A 414 21.07 17.46 17.31
C GLY A 414 22.19 16.43 17.41
N GLY A 415 22.09 15.51 18.36
CA GLY A 415 23.18 14.59 18.69
C GLY A 415 23.49 13.56 17.60
N ILE A 416 24.65 12.91 17.74
CA ILE A 416 25.01 11.70 17.00
C ILE A 416 25.04 10.54 17.99
N THR A 417 24.31 9.48 17.67
CA THR A 417 24.28 8.25 18.47
C THR A 417 24.81 7.10 17.64
N PHE A 418 25.98 6.59 18.00
CA PHE A 418 26.51 5.36 17.42
C PHE A 418 25.86 4.17 18.09
N ASN A 419 25.26 3.28 17.28
CA ASN A 419 24.68 2.03 17.75
C ASN A 419 25.16 0.86 16.90
N GLY A 420 26.46 0.86 16.58
CA GLY A 420 27.17 -0.14 15.77
C GLY A 420 27.62 0.35 14.39
N GLY A 421 27.14 1.50 13.91
CA GLY A 421 27.48 2.02 12.59
C GLY A 421 28.68 2.97 12.52
N THR A 422 28.89 3.52 11.32
CA THR A 422 30.02 4.39 10.97
C THR A 422 29.55 5.80 10.57
N LEU A 423 30.23 6.83 11.08
CA LEU A 423 30.21 8.18 10.53
C LEU A 423 31.47 8.36 9.67
N ARG A 424 31.29 8.67 8.39
CA ARG A 424 32.39 8.91 7.45
C ARG A 424 32.46 10.38 7.05
N PHE A 425 33.66 10.96 7.13
CA PHE A 425 33.94 12.28 6.59
C PHE A 425 34.44 12.15 5.14
N ASN A 426 33.65 12.66 4.20
CA ASN A 426 34.00 12.71 2.77
C ASN A 426 34.76 13.99 2.39
N GLN A 427 35.00 14.89 3.34
CA GLN A 427 35.81 16.11 3.26
C GLN A 427 36.43 16.38 4.66
N SER A 428 37.27 17.41 4.80
CA SER A 428 37.64 17.89 6.14
C SER A 428 36.42 18.51 6.82
N VAL A 429 35.96 17.91 7.92
CA VAL A 429 34.78 18.36 8.67
C VAL A 429 35.15 18.53 10.15
N ASP A 430 34.89 19.71 10.69
CA ASP A 430 34.87 19.92 12.14
C ASP A 430 33.42 19.85 12.61
N LEU A 431 33.14 18.93 13.54
CA LEU A 431 31.81 18.86 14.14
C LEU A 431 31.57 20.08 15.03
N ALA A 432 30.33 20.57 15.04
CA ALA A 432 29.97 21.66 15.93
C ALA A 432 30.21 21.27 17.39
N GLY A 433 30.89 22.11 18.16
CA GLY A 433 31.22 21.82 19.57
C GLY A 433 29.99 21.69 20.49
N THR A 434 28.81 22.09 20.02
CA THR A 434 27.54 21.91 20.73
C THR A 434 26.85 20.58 20.42
N ARG A 435 27.32 19.81 19.43
CA ARG A 435 26.67 18.58 18.96
C ARG A 435 26.99 17.42 19.88
N PRO A 436 26.03 16.89 20.67
CA PRO A 436 26.31 15.75 21.55
C PRO A 436 26.74 14.52 20.74
N VAL A 437 27.71 13.76 21.24
CA VAL A 437 28.12 12.49 20.62
C VAL A 437 28.11 11.40 21.67
N SER A 438 27.41 10.30 21.38
CA SER A 438 27.29 9.14 22.27
C SER A 438 27.53 7.83 21.52
N ILE A 439 28.09 6.84 22.22
CA ILE A 439 28.35 5.51 21.71
C ILE A 439 27.64 4.49 22.59
N ASN A 440 26.59 3.86 22.06
CA ASN A 440 25.88 2.77 22.70
C ASN A 440 26.72 1.50 22.70
N ALA A 441 26.29 0.49 23.46
CA ALA A 441 27.03 -0.75 23.68
C ALA A 441 27.58 -1.44 22.41
N PRO A 442 26.88 -1.45 21.25
CA PRO A 442 27.44 -2.02 20.02
C PRO A 442 28.67 -1.30 19.45
N GLY A 443 29.03 -0.13 19.99
CA GLY A 443 30.18 0.65 19.55
C GLY A 443 29.87 1.62 18.40
N GLY A 444 30.92 2.23 17.87
CA GLY A 444 30.83 3.16 16.75
C GLY A 444 32.15 3.35 16.05
N THR A 445 32.10 3.74 14.78
CA THR A 445 33.28 4.06 13.97
C THR A 445 33.23 5.49 13.47
N ILE A 446 34.34 6.21 13.60
CA ILE A 446 34.59 7.47 12.88
C ILE A 446 35.64 7.20 11.82
N ASP A 447 35.25 7.31 10.55
CA ASP A 447 36.10 7.11 9.38
C ASP A 447 36.46 8.46 8.76
N THR A 448 37.72 8.88 8.93
CA THR A 448 38.19 10.16 8.38
C THR A 448 38.53 10.10 6.91
N GLN A 449 38.42 8.93 6.25
CA GLN A 449 39.01 8.70 4.93
C GLN A 449 40.46 9.23 4.92
N GLY A 450 40.82 10.15 4.03
CA GLY A 450 42.14 10.81 4.00
C GLY A 450 42.18 12.21 4.62
N PHE A 451 41.10 12.66 5.27
CA PHE A 451 40.93 14.05 5.73
C PHE A 451 41.34 14.25 7.19
N SER A 452 41.58 15.52 7.54
CA SER A 452 41.76 15.94 8.94
C SER A 452 40.46 16.53 9.43
N SER A 453 39.97 16.08 10.59
CA SER A 453 38.65 16.42 11.11
C SER A 453 38.67 16.50 12.63
N THR A 454 37.92 17.44 13.20
CA THR A 454 37.89 17.68 14.65
C THR A 454 36.54 17.31 15.25
N VAL A 455 36.58 16.63 16.39
CA VAL A 455 35.46 16.43 17.32
C VAL A 455 35.86 17.12 18.62
N ALA A 456 35.38 18.36 18.81
CA ALA A 456 35.81 19.22 19.90
C ALA A 456 35.02 18.99 21.21
N GLN A 457 33.81 18.45 21.09
CA GLN A 457 32.98 18.02 22.19
C GLN A 457 33.48 16.71 22.80
N GLY A 458 33.07 16.43 24.05
CA GLY A 458 33.28 15.13 24.66
C GLY A 458 32.36 14.06 24.07
N ILE A 459 32.91 12.86 23.83
CA ILE A 459 32.14 11.67 23.48
C ILE A 459 31.81 10.87 24.76
N SER A 460 30.60 10.34 24.87
CA SER A 460 30.11 9.61 26.05
C SER A 460 29.49 8.25 25.69
N GLY A 461 29.14 7.43 26.70
CA GLY A 461 28.38 6.17 26.52
C GLY A 461 29.17 4.89 26.79
N PRO A 462 28.52 3.72 26.84
CA PRO A 462 29.19 2.48 27.24
C PRO A 462 30.05 1.84 26.15
N GLY A 463 29.88 2.20 24.87
CA GLY A 463 30.48 1.51 23.74
C GLY A 463 31.95 1.87 23.47
N ALA A 464 32.59 1.05 22.63
CA ALA A 464 33.94 1.27 22.13
C ALA A 464 33.95 2.15 20.86
N LEU A 465 35.01 2.95 20.69
CA LEU A 465 35.23 3.79 19.51
C LEU A 465 36.28 3.18 18.60
N THR A 466 35.98 3.07 17.31
CA THR A 466 36.98 2.77 16.26
C THR A 466 37.29 4.03 15.45
N LYS A 467 38.56 4.41 15.37
CA LYS A 467 39.08 5.40 14.42
C LYS A 467 39.54 4.68 13.16
N ALA A 468 38.92 4.99 12.02
CA ALA A 468 39.26 4.48 10.70
C ALA A 468 39.67 5.62 9.74
N GLY A 469 40.14 5.25 8.55
CA GLY A 469 40.67 6.18 7.54
C GLY A 469 42.12 6.60 7.82
N SER A 470 42.91 6.83 6.77
CA SER A 470 44.31 7.26 6.86
C SER A 470 44.52 8.69 7.39
N GLY A 471 43.47 9.50 7.41
CA GLY A 471 43.49 10.88 7.91
C GLY A 471 43.59 11.02 9.44
N THR A 472 43.53 12.26 9.91
CA THR A 472 43.67 12.61 11.34
C THR A 472 42.31 12.92 11.96
N LEU A 473 41.98 12.26 13.06
CA LEU A 473 40.87 12.65 13.92
C LEU A 473 41.43 13.36 15.16
N ALA A 474 41.12 14.65 15.32
CA ALA A 474 41.43 15.39 16.53
C ALA A 474 40.24 15.32 17.51
N MET A 475 40.46 14.74 18.69
CA MET A 475 39.50 14.70 19.79
C MET A 475 40.01 15.59 20.92
N THR A 476 39.46 16.79 21.04
CA THR A 476 39.96 17.82 21.97
C THR A 476 39.14 17.96 23.24
N GLY A 477 37.88 17.47 23.23
CA GLY A 477 37.00 17.44 24.39
C GLY A 477 37.29 16.29 25.36
N ALA A 478 36.77 16.38 26.58
CA ALA A 478 36.88 15.33 27.59
C ALA A 478 35.97 14.15 27.24
N ASN A 479 36.56 13.02 26.86
CA ASN A 479 35.85 11.81 26.49
C ASN A 479 35.59 10.93 27.73
N THR A 480 34.36 10.43 27.86
CA THR A 480 33.87 9.67 29.02
C THR A 480 33.23 8.34 28.64
N TYR A 481 33.32 7.94 27.37
CA TYR A 481 32.83 6.62 26.97
C TYR A 481 33.65 5.50 27.63
N ALA A 482 32.98 4.44 28.05
CA ALA A 482 33.57 3.39 28.88
C ALA A 482 34.31 2.31 28.06
N GLY A 483 33.93 2.12 26.79
CA GLY A 483 34.60 1.17 25.91
C GLY A 483 35.98 1.66 25.47
N GLY A 484 36.81 0.74 24.99
CA GLY A 484 38.15 1.07 24.49
C GLY A 484 38.13 1.90 23.21
N THR A 485 39.29 2.46 22.86
CA THR A 485 39.53 3.11 21.58
C THR A 485 40.43 2.23 20.71
N THR A 486 40.00 1.89 19.51
CA THR A 486 40.80 1.19 18.50
C THR A 486 41.18 2.14 17.38
N ILE A 487 42.48 2.24 17.06
CA ILE A 487 42.96 3.01 15.92
C ILE A 487 43.22 2.02 14.78
N ALA A 488 42.22 1.82 13.92
CA ALA A 488 42.34 0.90 12.79
C ALA A 488 43.21 1.48 11.66
N ALA A 489 43.22 2.81 11.49
CA ALA A 489 44.07 3.52 10.54
C ALA A 489 44.25 5.01 10.89
N GLY A 490 45.31 5.60 10.32
CA GLY A 490 45.60 7.03 10.39
C GLY A 490 46.06 7.50 11.76
N THR A 491 45.73 8.75 12.09
CA THR A 491 46.17 9.39 13.34
C THR A 491 44.96 9.71 14.21
N LEU A 492 45.06 9.38 15.50
CA LEU A 492 44.19 9.91 16.54
C LEU A 492 44.99 10.94 17.35
N GLN A 493 44.57 12.20 17.30
CA GLN A 493 45.15 13.28 18.10
C GLN A 493 44.26 13.57 19.30
N LEU A 494 44.82 13.55 20.51
CA LEU A 494 44.11 13.87 21.75
C LEU A 494 44.50 15.26 22.26
N GLY A 495 43.52 16.07 22.65
CA GLY A 495 43.74 17.44 23.14
C GLY A 495 44.18 18.43 22.06
N ALA A 496 44.51 19.67 22.46
CA ALA A 496 44.88 20.77 21.57
C ALA A 496 46.28 20.62 20.90
N GLY A 497 46.93 19.46 21.00
CA GLY A 497 48.25 19.23 20.42
C GLY A 497 49.40 19.94 21.14
N GLY A 498 49.19 20.40 22.38
CA GLY A 498 50.28 20.84 23.24
C GLY A 498 51.18 19.66 23.60
N LEU A 499 52.46 19.74 23.22
CA LEU A 499 53.55 18.77 23.42
C LEU A 499 53.42 17.83 24.65
N ALA A 500 52.67 16.72 24.51
CA ALA A 500 52.84 15.48 25.26
C ALA A 500 51.87 14.39 24.75
N GLY A 501 52.42 13.33 24.14
CA GLY A 501 51.73 12.05 24.01
C GLY A 501 51.20 11.70 22.62
N ALA A 502 52.09 11.47 21.66
CA ALA A 502 51.77 10.61 20.53
C ALA A 502 51.53 9.18 21.05
N SER A 503 50.28 8.79 21.25
CA SER A 503 49.95 7.38 21.49
C SER A 503 49.85 6.67 20.15
N ARG A 504 50.96 6.04 19.77
CA ARG A 504 50.97 4.92 18.84
C ARG A 504 50.73 3.67 19.66
N VAL A 505 49.63 2.94 19.43
CA VAL A 505 49.46 1.60 20.03
C VAL A 505 49.02 0.61 18.97
N MET A 506 49.94 -0.35 18.79
CA MET A 506 49.96 -1.66 18.10
C MET A 506 49.11 -1.87 16.86
#